data_AF-A0A382JDC9-F1
#
_entry.id   AF-A0A382JDC9-F1
#
_cell.length_a   1.000
_cell.length_b   1.000
_cell.length_c   1.000
_cell.angle_alpha   90.00
_cell.angle_beta   90.00
_cell.angle_gamma   90.00
#
_symmetry.space_group_name_H-M   'P 1'
#
loop_
_entity.id
_entity.type
_entity.pdbx_description
1 polymer ?
#
loop_
_entity_poly.entity_id
_entity_poly.type
_entity_poly.pdbx_seq_one_letter_code
_entity_poly.pdbx_strand_id
1 'polypeptide(L)'
;VGVRVGFAGYVISDTWVLSIPFLTTYNKMDITVQKLEIARKGGNGLICQDNIRADIVVAFHLKVNYPKVDYGGIDPSSPEGQAMMEAAMRDKNRFDDVRKVAQTVGCDRAAEADKLHELFEAKFSEALKTAGKMMDFQTLNTEQMRFRDEIKAVIGQDLEGYALTDVAIDYLEQTPLECMDQDNILDAEGIKKITEITSDDREIANLRAQERDVEIKNQNVRAQMDIRELERGYEEFLANQQSRLADELAKAFPDMETVEEIRAHIWKDHPVWGRLTTVWDSVKKLEEEVDLLKSKNPPNS
;
A
#
# COMPACT_ATOMS: atom_id res chain seq x y z
N VAL A 1 -40.89 4.91 -0.14
CA VAL A 1 -42.07 4.35 0.59
C VAL A 1 -43.14 5.41 0.67
N GLY A 2 -44.43 5.04 0.57
CA GLY A 2 -45.53 6.00 0.69
C GLY A 2 -45.87 6.25 2.16
N VAL A 3 -45.90 7.52 2.56
CA VAL A 3 -46.28 7.94 3.92
C VAL A 3 -47.43 8.92 3.83
N ARG A 4 -48.56 8.58 4.47
CA ARG A 4 -49.71 9.48 4.63
C ARG A 4 -49.71 10.07 6.01
N VAL A 5 -49.95 11.37 6.09
CA VAL A 5 -50.17 12.09 7.35
C VAL A 5 -51.59 12.65 7.35
N GLY A 6 -52.32 12.45 8.45
CA GLY A 6 -53.67 12.99 8.63
C GLY A 6 -54.11 12.96 10.10
N PHE A 7 -55.39 13.25 10.37
CA PHE A 7 -55.94 13.37 11.74
C PHE A 7 -55.75 12.10 12.60
N ALA A 8 -55.71 10.92 11.97
CA ALA A 8 -55.50 9.63 12.64
C ALA A 8 -54.01 9.24 12.77
N GLY A 9 -53.09 10.16 12.47
CA GLY A 9 -51.65 9.92 12.53
C GLY A 9 -51.01 9.49 11.20
N TYR A 10 -49.88 8.78 11.29
CA TYR A 10 -49.06 8.34 10.15
C TYR A 10 -49.51 6.95 9.67
N VAL A 11 -49.82 6.83 8.39
CA VAL A 11 -50.07 5.54 7.73
C VAL A 11 -49.00 5.30 6.67
N ILE A 12 -48.29 4.19 6.79
CA ILE A 12 -47.17 3.83 5.93
C ILE A 12 -47.58 2.62 5.12
N SER A 13 -47.40 2.70 3.80
CA SER A 13 -47.71 1.60 2.90
C SER A 13 -46.76 1.64 1.70
N ASP A 14 -46.45 0.45 1.22
CA ASP A 14 -45.57 0.16 0.10
C ASP A 14 -46.33 -0.12 -1.21
N THR A 15 -47.62 -0.39 -1.12
CA THR A 15 -48.48 -0.76 -2.24
C THR A 15 -49.38 0.39 -2.65
N TRP A 16 -50.32 0.77 -1.79
CA TRP A 16 -51.26 1.85 -2.04
C TRP A 16 -51.58 2.64 -0.78
N VAL A 17 -51.83 3.93 -0.96
CA VAL A 17 -52.23 4.85 0.10
C VAL A 17 -53.36 5.70 -0.44
N LEU A 18 -54.54 5.64 0.19
CA LEU A 18 -55.64 6.54 -0.14
C LEU A 18 -55.39 7.91 0.50
N SER A 19 -55.18 8.93 -0.33
CA SER A 19 -55.09 10.32 0.11
C SER A 19 -56.37 11.07 -0.24
N ILE A 20 -56.97 11.73 0.74
CA ILE A 20 -58.15 12.58 0.58
C ILE A 20 -57.69 14.05 0.53
N PRO A 21 -57.96 14.78 -0.56
CA PRO A 21 -57.63 16.21 -0.66
C PRO A 21 -58.14 16.99 0.57
N PHE A 22 -57.34 17.93 1.06
CA PHE A 22 -57.60 18.78 2.24
C PHE A 22 -57.58 18.08 3.62
N LEU A 23 -57.71 16.76 3.71
CA LEU A 23 -57.69 16.02 4.98
C LEU A 23 -56.38 15.29 5.25
N THR A 24 -55.64 14.94 4.20
CA THR A 24 -54.41 14.13 4.32
C THR A 24 -53.36 14.57 3.32
N THR A 25 -52.10 14.54 3.73
CA THR A 25 -50.95 14.77 2.87
C THR A 25 -50.27 13.44 2.57
N TYR A 26 -49.87 13.23 1.31
CA TYR A 26 -49.10 12.08 0.88
C TYR A 26 -47.67 12.52 0.55
N ASN A 27 -46.70 11.96 1.25
CA ASN A 27 -45.28 12.20 1.02
C ASN A 27 -44.58 10.88 0.69
N LYS A 28 -43.64 10.93 -0.26
CA LYS A 28 -42.77 9.80 -0.56
C LYS A 28 -41.50 9.95 0.27
N MET A 29 -41.23 8.98 1.13
CA MET A 29 -39.97 8.92 1.86
C MET A 29 -38.93 8.18 1.02
N ASP A 30 -37.76 8.80 0.88
CA ASP A 30 -36.58 8.19 0.28
C ASP A 30 -35.91 7.23 1.28
N ILE A 31 -35.60 6.03 0.80
CA ILE A 31 -34.98 4.94 1.59
C ILE A 31 -33.62 4.52 1.01
N THR A 32 -33.07 5.33 0.11
CA THR A 32 -31.74 5.12 -0.47
C THR A 32 -30.63 5.30 0.57
N VAL A 33 -29.45 4.78 0.24
CA VAL A 33 -28.26 4.93 1.07
C VAL A 33 -27.71 6.34 0.92
N GLN A 34 -27.52 7.01 2.04
CA GLN A 34 -26.94 8.35 2.15
C GLN A 34 -25.55 8.26 2.78
N LYS A 35 -24.61 9.04 2.25
CA LYS A 35 -23.24 9.16 2.78
C LYS A 35 -23.20 10.34 3.74
N LEU A 36 -22.77 10.09 4.97
CA LEU A 36 -22.42 11.10 5.96
C LEU A 36 -20.93 10.99 6.24
N GLU A 37 -20.19 12.07 5.97
CA GLU A 37 -18.75 12.10 6.17
C GLU A 37 -18.40 12.86 7.46
N ILE A 38 -17.47 12.30 8.24
CA ILE A 38 -16.91 12.95 9.42
C ILE A 38 -15.39 13.01 9.26
N ALA A 39 -14.87 14.23 9.27
CA ALA A 39 -13.45 14.50 9.20
C ALA A 39 -12.94 15.01 10.55
N ARG A 40 -11.85 14.43 11.04
CA ARG A 40 -11.11 14.90 12.22
C ARG A 40 -9.66 15.06 11.84
N LYS A 41 -9.17 16.31 11.79
CA LYS A 41 -7.81 16.65 11.34
C LYS A 41 -7.13 17.67 12.25
N GLY A 42 -5.81 17.74 12.19
CA GLY A 42 -5.00 18.70 12.94
C GLY A 42 -5.22 18.59 14.45
N GLY A 43 -5.38 19.73 15.13
CA GLY A 43 -5.65 19.77 16.58
C GLY A 43 -6.93 19.03 17.02
N ASN A 44 -7.84 18.73 16.08
CA ASN A 44 -9.05 17.94 16.34
C ASN A 44 -8.91 16.46 15.95
N GLY A 45 -7.73 16.03 15.50
CA GLY A 45 -7.42 14.64 15.15
C GLY A 45 -7.74 13.64 16.26
N LEU A 46 -7.94 12.39 15.86
CA LEU A 46 -8.24 11.28 16.75
C LEU A 46 -7.01 10.95 17.60
N ILE A 47 -7.17 10.87 18.93
CA ILE A 47 -6.06 10.49 19.81
C ILE A 47 -6.14 9.00 20.09
N CYS A 48 -5.11 8.26 19.70
CA CYS A 48 -5.01 6.81 19.89
C CYS A 48 -4.71 6.45 21.37
N GLN A 49 -4.68 5.15 21.66
CA GLN A 49 -4.31 4.61 22.97
C GLN A 49 -2.90 5.03 23.39
N ASP A 50 -1.98 5.10 22.44
CA ASP A 50 -0.58 5.43 22.65
C ASP A 50 -0.27 6.93 22.54
N ASN A 51 -1.31 7.76 22.64
CA ASN A 51 -1.25 9.22 22.59
C ASN A 51 -0.68 9.81 21.29
N ILE A 52 -0.49 8.99 20.26
CA ILE A 52 -0.26 9.46 18.90
C ILE A 52 -1.60 9.95 18.33
N ARG A 53 -1.57 11.12 17.69
CA ARG A 53 -2.74 11.70 17.04
C ARG A 53 -2.78 11.33 15.56
N ALA A 54 -3.97 10.99 15.08
CA ALA A 54 -4.24 10.61 13.71
C ALA A 54 -5.30 11.50 13.08
N ASP A 55 -5.03 11.95 11.86
CA ASP A 55 -6.02 12.60 11.01
C ASP A 55 -6.81 11.53 10.28
N ILE A 56 -8.13 11.60 10.37
CA ILE A 56 -9.03 10.58 9.81
C ILE A 56 -10.24 11.21 9.11
N VAL A 57 -10.66 10.60 8.02
CA VAL A 57 -11.93 10.87 7.34
C VAL A 57 -12.70 9.57 7.21
N VAL A 58 -13.90 9.52 7.77
CA VAL A 58 -14.75 8.32 7.78
C VAL A 58 -16.09 8.63 7.15
N ALA A 59 -16.50 7.77 6.23
CA ALA A 59 -17.78 7.79 5.55
C ALA A 59 -18.74 6.76 6.17
N PHE A 60 -19.83 7.25 6.74
CA PHE A 60 -20.92 6.45 7.26
C PHE A 60 -22.04 6.36 6.22
N HIS A 61 -22.39 5.14 5.82
CA HIS A 61 -23.46 4.87 4.87
C HIS A 61 -24.74 4.49 5.63
N LEU A 62 -25.68 5.41 5.65
CA LEU A 62 -26.94 5.30 6.38
C LEU A 62 -28.10 5.11 5.43
N LYS A 63 -29.13 4.39 5.84
CA LYS A 63 -30.42 4.36 5.14
C LYS A 63 -31.55 4.27 6.15
N VAL A 64 -32.75 4.68 5.77
CA VAL A 64 -33.93 4.40 6.60
C VAL A 64 -34.10 2.89 6.70
N ASN A 65 -34.24 2.37 7.93
CA ASN A 65 -34.49 0.96 8.12
C ASN A 65 -35.88 0.63 7.59
N TYR A 66 -35.91 -0.24 6.59
CA TYR A 66 -37.13 -0.66 5.93
C TYR A 66 -37.08 -2.19 5.85
N PRO A 67 -37.96 -2.90 6.59
CA PRO A 67 -37.93 -4.35 6.55
C PRO A 67 -38.31 -4.83 5.16
N LYS A 68 -37.37 -5.54 4.55
CA LYS A 68 -37.61 -6.37 3.39
C LYS A 68 -37.70 -7.80 3.88
N VAL A 69 -38.61 -8.56 3.29
CA VAL A 69 -38.67 -10.00 3.52
C VAL A 69 -37.43 -10.60 2.87
N ASP A 70 -36.55 -11.17 3.69
CA ASP A 70 -35.47 -11.99 3.18
C ASP A 70 -36.02 -13.38 2.88
N TYR A 71 -36.04 -13.73 1.60
CA TYR A 71 -36.56 -15.01 1.13
C TYR A 71 -35.49 -16.12 1.16
N GLY A 72 -34.22 -15.83 1.49
CA GLY A 72 -33.18 -16.85 1.59
C GLY A 72 -32.96 -17.67 0.31
N GLY A 73 -33.26 -17.09 -0.85
CA GLY A 73 -33.20 -17.76 -2.16
C GLY A 73 -34.50 -18.45 -2.61
N ILE A 74 -35.57 -18.38 -1.82
CA ILE A 74 -36.91 -18.86 -2.17
C ILE A 74 -37.57 -17.86 -3.15
N ASP A 75 -38.24 -18.36 -4.19
CA ASP A 75 -39.01 -17.50 -5.10
C ASP A 75 -40.19 -16.85 -4.35
N PRO A 76 -40.32 -15.50 -4.33
CA PRO A 76 -41.44 -14.80 -3.70
C PRO A 76 -42.83 -15.24 -4.21
N SER A 77 -42.90 -15.74 -5.45
CA SER A 77 -44.14 -16.18 -6.07
C SER A 77 -44.57 -17.60 -5.65
N SER A 78 -43.66 -18.37 -5.04
CA SER A 78 -43.93 -19.71 -4.56
C SER A 78 -44.89 -19.70 -3.35
N PRO A 79 -45.62 -20.79 -3.06
CA PRO A 79 -46.47 -20.88 -1.87
C PRO A 79 -45.70 -20.63 -0.56
N GLU A 80 -44.45 -21.08 -0.50
CA GLU A 80 -43.56 -20.87 0.65
C GLU A 80 -43.15 -19.40 0.78
N GLY A 81 -42.75 -18.75 -0.32
CA GLY A 81 -42.47 -17.32 -0.36
C GLY A 81 -43.68 -16.45 -0.01
N GLN A 82 -44.88 -16.80 -0.49
CA GLN A 82 -46.12 -16.10 -0.15
C GLN A 82 -46.44 -16.22 1.34
N ALA A 83 -46.23 -17.38 1.95
CA ALA A 83 -46.41 -17.58 3.39
C ALA A 83 -45.42 -16.74 4.23
N MET A 84 -44.14 -16.67 3.80
CA MET A 84 -43.14 -15.80 4.44
C MET A 84 -43.51 -14.32 4.33
N MET A 85 -44.00 -13.89 3.16
CA MET A 85 -44.50 -12.53 2.96
C MET A 85 -45.72 -12.25 3.84
N GLU A 86 -46.68 -13.17 3.93
CA GLU A 86 -47.87 -13.01 4.77
C GLU A 86 -47.48 -12.92 6.26
N ALA A 87 -46.55 -13.76 6.71
CA ALA A 87 -46.03 -13.71 8.07
C ALA A 87 -45.35 -12.36 8.37
N ALA A 88 -44.53 -11.85 7.45
CA ALA A 88 -43.91 -10.53 7.59
C ALA A 88 -44.92 -9.38 7.50
N MET A 89 -46.00 -9.53 6.74
CA MET A 89 -47.10 -8.57 6.64
C MET A 89 -47.99 -8.54 7.90
N ARG A 90 -48.03 -9.63 8.68
CA ARG A 90 -48.80 -9.68 9.94
C ARG A 90 -48.15 -8.88 11.08
N ASP A 91 -46.86 -8.57 10.97
CA ASP A 91 -46.20 -7.72 11.96
C ASP A 91 -46.72 -6.29 11.87
N LYS A 92 -47.46 -5.87 12.91
CA LYS A 92 -48.01 -4.51 13.01
C LYS A 92 -46.93 -3.44 13.14
N ASN A 93 -45.75 -3.82 13.59
CA ASN A 93 -44.64 -2.92 13.89
C ASN A 93 -43.60 -2.87 12.77
N ARG A 94 -43.86 -3.55 11.64
CA ARG A 94 -42.99 -3.59 10.46
C ARG A 94 -42.49 -2.19 10.04
N PHE A 95 -43.35 -1.18 10.04
CA PHE A 95 -42.97 0.17 9.60
C PHE A 95 -42.66 1.13 10.76
N ASP A 96 -42.39 0.63 11.97
CA ASP A 96 -42.18 1.49 13.12
C ASP A 96 -40.94 2.37 12.98
N ASP A 97 -39.85 1.86 12.40
CA ASP A 97 -38.65 2.65 12.12
C ASP A 97 -38.92 3.76 11.11
N VAL A 98 -39.61 3.45 10.02
CA VAL A 98 -40.05 4.43 9.01
C VAL A 98 -40.97 5.47 9.65
N ARG A 99 -41.84 5.06 10.58
CA ARG A 99 -42.74 5.96 11.32
C ARG A 99 -41.95 6.88 12.25
N LYS A 100 -40.96 6.35 12.97
CA LYS A 100 -40.08 7.10 13.87
C LYS A 100 -39.33 8.18 13.08
N VAL A 101 -38.72 7.82 11.95
CA VAL A 101 -38.04 8.78 11.07
C VAL A 101 -39.01 9.83 10.54
N ALA A 102 -40.21 9.43 10.10
CA ALA A 102 -41.22 10.35 9.58
C ALA A 102 -41.72 11.37 10.63
N GLN A 103 -41.71 10.98 11.91
CA GLN A 103 -42.12 11.82 13.04
C GLN A 103 -41.01 12.75 13.50
N THR A 104 -39.76 12.27 13.59
CA THR A 104 -38.62 13.04 14.09
C THR A 104 -38.06 14.01 13.05
N VAL A 105 -37.91 13.54 11.80
CA VAL A 105 -37.17 14.26 10.75
C VAL A 105 -38.10 14.81 9.67
N GLY A 106 -39.20 14.11 9.39
CA GLY A 106 -40.10 14.39 8.28
C GLY A 106 -39.74 13.60 7.03
N CYS A 107 -40.73 13.36 6.17
CA CYS A 107 -40.58 12.45 5.02
C CYS A 107 -39.65 12.97 3.93
N ASP A 108 -39.66 14.28 3.68
CA ASP A 108 -38.88 14.89 2.59
C ASP A 108 -37.41 15.07 2.98
N ARG A 109 -37.17 15.33 4.27
CA ARG A 109 -35.83 15.60 4.83
C ARG A 109 -35.09 14.36 5.33
N ALA A 110 -35.76 13.20 5.33
CA ALA A 110 -35.21 11.95 5.85
C ALA A 110 -33.91 11.53 5.16
N ALA A 111 -33.68 11.95 3.91
CA ALA A 111 -32.49 11.66 3.12
C ALA A 111 -31.58 12.88 2.88
N GLU A 112 -31.87 14.04 3.48
CA GLU A 112 -31.01 15.22 3.36
C GLU A 112 -29.73 15.04 4.20
N ALA A 113 -28.57 15.20 3.55
CA ALA A 113 -27.27 15.04 4.20
C ALA A 113 -27.10 15.96 5.42
N ASP A 114 -27.51 17.23 5.30
CA ASP A 114 -27.40 18.21 6.39
C ASP A 114 -28.19 17.79 7.63
N LYS A 115 -29.37 17.18 7.43
CA LYS A 115 -30.20 16.76 8.55
C LYS A 115 -29.65 15.50 9.21
N LEU A 116 -29.11 14.56 8.43
CA LEU A 116 -28.42 13.40 8.98
C LEU A 116 -27.17 13.81 9.78
N HIS A 117 -26.44 14.81 9.29
CA HIS A 117 -25.30 15.38 10.00
C HIS A 117 -25.72 15.93 11.36
N GLU A 118 -26.75 16.79 11.39
CA GLU A 118 -27.29 17.36 12.63
C GLU A 118 -27.70 16.29 13.66
N LEU A 119 -28.26 15.16 13.22
CA LEU A 119 -28.74 14.09 14.10
C LEU A 119 -27.61 13.19 14.63
N PHE A 120 -26.63 12.86 13.79
CA PHE A 120 -25.69 11.77 14.08
C PHE A 120 -24.24 12.19 14.24
N GLU A 121 -23.84 13.40 13.83
CA GLU A 121 -22.45 13.87 13.89
C GLU A 121 -21.85 13.68 15.30
N ALA A 122 -22.56 14.14 16.33
CA ALA A 122 -22.10 14.03 17.71
C ALA A 122 -21.89 12.56 18.14
N LYS A 123 -22.86 11.67 17.83
CA LYS A 123 -22.82 10.25 18.20
C LYS A 123 -21.68 9.52 17.48
N PHE A 124 -21.52 9.75 16.18
CA PHE A 124 -20.47 9.12 15.39
C PHE A 124 -19.08 9.69 15.71
N SER A 125 -18.96 11.00 15.93
CA SER A 125 -17.72 11.60 16.41
C SER A 125 -17.29 11.00 17.75
N GLU A 126 -18.22 10.72 18.65
CA GLU A 126 -17.91 10.09 19.93
C GLU A 126 -17.52 8.61 19.77
N ALA A 127 -18.19 7.89 18.88
CA ALA A 127 -17.83 6.51 18.56
C ALA A 127 -16.42 6.41 17.96
N LEU A 128 -16.05 7.34 17.08
CA LEU A 128 -14.69 7.42 16.52
C LEU A 128 -13.65 7.65 17.62
N LYS A 129 -13.89 8.60 18.53
CA LYS A 129 -13.00 8.87 19.67
C LYS A 129 -12.83 7.64 20.57
N THR A 130 -13.94 6.99 20.89
CA THR A 130 -13.97 5.81 21.76
C THR A 130 -13.19 4.66 21.14
N ALA A 131 -13.46 4.33 19.87
CA ALA A 131 -12.77 3.27 19.16
C ALA A 131 -11.28 3.58 18.98
N GLY A 132 -10.91 4.84 18.70
CA GLY A 132 -9.52 5.23 18.53
C GLY A 132 -8.71 5.07 19.82
N LYS A 133 -9.33 5.35 20.97
CA LYS A 133 -8.68 5.18 22.28
C LYS A 133 -8.45 3.73 22.70
N MET A 134 -9.06 2.76 22.01
CA MET A 134 -8.91 1.33 22.32
C MET A 134 -7.73 0.67 21.62
N MET A 135 -7.04 1.36 20.71
CA MET A 135 -5.93 0.82 19.93
C MET A 135 -4.80 1.82 19.73
N ASP A 136 -3.60 1.33 19.49
CA ASP A 136 -2.46 2.16 19.12
C ASP A 136 -2.55 2.62 17.65
N PHE A 137 -1.76 3.62 17.28
CA PHE A 137 -1.76 4.14 15.91
C PHE A 137 -1.36 3.09 14.87
N GLN A 138 -0.39 2.23 15.18
CA GLN A 138 0.13 1.24 14.23
C GLN A 138 -0.92 0.17 13.89
N THR A 139 -1.60 -0.37 14.90
CA THR A 139 -2.74 -1.29 14.77
C THR A 139 -3.89 -0.61 14.05
N LEU A 140 -4.21 0.65 14.36
CA LEU A 140 -5.27 1.39 13.65
C LEU A 140 -4.96 1.51 12.16
N ASN A 141 -3.70 1.80 11.80
CA ASN A 141 -3.26 1.90 10.41
C ASN A 141 -3.21 0.55 9.67
N THR A 142 -2.81 -0.52 10.37
CA THR A 142 -2.60 -1.85 9.76
C THR A 142 -3.88 -2.71 9.75
N GLU A 143 -4.70 -2.63 10.80
CA GLU A 143 -5.89 -3.45 11.05
C GLU A 143 -7.19 -2.63 10.93
N GLN A 144 -7.36 -1.90 9.82
CA GLN A 144 -8.53 -1.03 9.60
C GLN A 144 -9.89 -1.73 9.72
N MET A 145 -9.96 -3.05 9.42
CA MET A 145 -11.17 -3.84 9.60
C MET A 145 -11.60 -3.90 11.08
N ARG A 146 -10.64 -4.10 11.98
CA ARG A 146 -10.92 -4.15 13.42
C ARG A 146 -11.43 -2.82 13.94
N PHE A 147 -10.83 -1.71 13.51
CA PHE A 147 -11.32 -0.37 13.85
C PHE A 147 -12.75 -0.13 13.34
N ARG A 148 -13.07 -0.57 12.13
CA ARG A 148 -14.43 -0.51 11.58
C ARG A 148 -15.44 -1.27 12.45
N ASP A 149 -15.08 -2.45 12.93
CA ASP A 149 -15.95 -3.29 13.75
C ASP A 149 -16.17 -2.67 15.14
N GLU A 150 -15.13 -2.09 15.75
CA GLU A 150 -15.25 -1.35 17.01
C GLU A 150 -16.17 -0.12 16.87
N ILE A 151 -16.05 0.64 15.77
CA ILE A 151 -16.95 1.77 15.50
C ILE A 151 -18.41 1.29 15.42
N LYS A 152 -18.66 0.20 14.68
CA LYS A 152 -20.01 -0.38 14.56
C LYS A 152 -20.54 -0.85 15.92
N ALA A 153 -19.69 -1.47 16.73
CA ALA A 153 -20.05 -1.91 18.08
C ALA A 153 -20.42 -0.75 19.00
N VAL A 154 -19.65 0.36 18.98
CA VAL A 154 -19.92 1.54 19.83
C VAL A 154 -21.18 2.30 19.38
N ILE A 155 -21.42 2.43 18.08
CA ILE A 155 -22.63 3.09 17.56
C ILE A 155 -23.89 2.30 17.93
N GLY A 156 -23.79 0.96 17.88
CA GLY A 156 -24.89 0.04 18.12
C GLY A 156 -25.94 0.06 17.00
N GLN A 157 -27.15 -0.42 17.32
CA GLN A 157 -28.25 -0.55 16.34
C GLN A 157 -29.32 0.55 16.47
N ASP A 158 -29.29 1.36 17.52
CA ASP A 158 -30.31 2.40 17.74
C ASP A 158 -29.93 3.71 17.04
N LEU A 159 -30.40 3.89 15.81
CA LEU A 159 -30.22 5.11 15.02
C LEU A 159 -31.57 5.74 14.66
N GLU A 160 -32.51 5.77 15.60
CA GLU A 160 -33.80 6.47 15.43
C GLU A 160 -34.62 6.01 14.20
N GLY A 161 -34.47 4.74 13.81
CA GLY A 161 -35.12 4.17 12.63
C GLY A 161 -34.28 4.23 11.35
N TYR A 162 -33.05 4.73 11.43
CA TYR A 162 -32.01 4.51 10.43
C TYR A 162 -31.24 3.22 10.71
N ALA A 163 -30.59 2.70 9.68
CA ALA A 163 -29.68 1.58 9.75
C ALA A 163 -28.33 1.97 9.15
N LEU A 164 -27.26 1.66 9.88
CA LEU A 164 -25.89 1.78 9.37
C LEU A 164 -25.60 0.60 8.45
N THR A 165 -25.44 0.89 7.16
CA THR A 165 -25.19 -0.13 6.14
C THR A 165 -23.70 -0.44 6.06
N ASP A 166 -22.84 0.58 6.03
CA ASP A 166 -21.39 0.41 6.06
C ASP A 166 -20.68 1.62 6.66
N VAL A 167 -19.43 1.41 7.05
CA VAL A 167 -18.49 2.43 7.53
C VAL A 167 -17.21 2.28 6.72
N ALA A 168 -16.82 3.29 5.97
CA ALA A 168 -15.59 3.29 5.18
C ALA A 168 -14.62 4.35 5.70
N ILE A 169 -13.33 4.01 5.73
CA ILE A 169 -12.27 4.95 6.12
C ILE A 169 -11.67 5.46 4.81
N ASP A 170 -11.92 6.72 4.49
CA ASP A 170 -11.50 7.35 3.24
C ASP A 170 -10.04 7.87 3.34
N TYR A 171 -9.62 8.26 4.56
CA TYR A 171 -8.29 8.79 4.82
C TYR A 171 -7.89 8.49 6.26
N LEU A 172 -6.63 8.10 6.46
CA LEU A 172 -6.03 7.88 7.77
C LEU A 172 -4.52 8.12 7.68
N GLU A 173 -4.03 9.13 8.38
CA GLU A 173 -2.59 9.39 8.50
C GLU A 173 -2.27 9.93 9.90
N GLN A 174 -0.99 9.95 10.25
CA GLN A 174 -0.54 10.62 11.46
C GLN A 174 -0.78 12.13 11.34
N THR A 175 -1.31 12.76 12.39
CA THR A 175 -1.42 14.22 12.43
C THR A 175 -0.01 14.84 12.42
N PRO A 176 0.26 15.85 11.57
CA PRO A 176 1.55 16.52 11.55
C PRO A 176 1.94 17.11 12.92
N LEU A 177 3.23 17.04 13.26
CA LEU A 177 3.76 17.55 14.54
C LEU A 177 3.47 19.04 14.76
N GLU A 178 3.37 19.82 13.68
CA GLU A 178 3.04 21.25 13.72
C GLU A 178 1.64 21.54 14.29
N CYS A 179 0.73 20.57 14.19
CA CYS A 179 -0.63 20.66 14.70
C CYS A 179 -0.76 20.14 16.16
N MET A 180 0.34 19.75 16.80
CA MET A 180 0.37 19.21 18.16
C MET A 180 0.88 20.27 19.15
N ASP A 181 0.29 20.30 20.34
CA ASP A 181 0.62 21.26 21.38
C ASP A 181 1.59 20.65 22.40
N GLN A 182 2.77 21.24 22.58
CA GLN A 182 3.77 20.76 23.56
C GLN A 182 3.35 20.98 25.02
N ASP A 183 2.45 21.94 25.28
CA ASP A 183 1.94 22.21 26.61
C ASP A 183 0.76 21.28 26.97
N ASN A 184 0.24 20.50 26.02
CA ASN A 184 -0.78 19.48 26.24
C ASN A 184 -0.13 18.14 26.65
N ILE A 185 -0.58 17.58 27.79
CA ILE A 185 0.01 16.33 28.35
C ILE A 185 -0.02 15.17 27.37
N LEU A 186 -1.14 14.97 26.66
CA LEU A 186 -1.30 13.84 25.74
C LEU A 186 -0.42 14.04 24.50
N ASP A 187 -0.43 15.23 23.92
CA ASP A 187 0.39 15.52 22.75
C ASP A 187 1.89 15.51 23.11
N ALA A 188 2.29 15.96 24.30
CA ALA A 188 3.66 15.89 24.78
C ALA A 188 4.16 14.43 24.91
N GLU A 189 3.33 13.54 25.45
CA GLU A 189 3.65 12.10 25.49
C GLU A 189 3.72 11.50 24.08
N GLY A 190 2.80 11.87 23.19
CA GLY A 190 2.82 11.44 21.79
C GLY A 190 4.07 11.90 21.05
N ILE A 191 4.43 13.19 21.15
CA ILE A 191 5.64 13.78 20.56
C ILE A 191 6.89 13.08 21.09
N LYS A 192 6.96 12.83 22.40
CA LYS A 192 8.07 12.09 23.00
C LYS A 192 8.20 10.70 22.38
N LYS A 193 7.10 9.94 22.28
CA LYS A 193 7.09 8.59 21.69
C LYS A 193 7.51 8.61 20.22
N ILE A 194 6.98 9.55 19.43
CA ILE A 194 7.34 9.71 18.01
C ILE A 194 8.83 10.03 17.88
N THR A 195 9.34 10.93 18.73
CA THR A 195 10.75 11.34 18.70
C THR A 195 11.68 10.18 19.07
N GLU A 196 11.31 9.38 20.07
CA GLU A 196 12.05 8.19 20.49
C GLU A 196 12.12 7.17 19.35
N ILE A 197 10.97 6.74 18.81
CA ILE A 197 10.90 5.76 17.70
C ILE A 197 11.69 6.24 16.48
N THR A 198 11.51 7.50 16.07
CA THR A 198 12.21 8.04 14.90
C THR A 198 13.71 8.24 15.13
N SER A 199 14.16 8.43 16.37
CA SER A 199 15.58 8.53 16.70
C SER A 199 16.25 7.15 16.68
N ASP A 200 15.59 6.15 17.27
CA ASP A 200 16.04 4.76 17.24
C ASP A 200 16.14 4.24 15.80
N ASP A 201 15.11 4.49 14.98
CA ASP A 201 15.11 4.09 13.57
C ASP A 201 16.24 4.76 12.78
N ARG A 202 16.55 6.03 13.08
CA ARG A 202 17.67 6.75 12.46
C ARG A 202 19.02 6.18 12.89
N GLU A 203 19.18 5.83 14.16
CA GLU A 203 20.39 5.17 14.66
C GLU A 203 20.59 3.82 13.99
N ILE A 204 19.54 2.99 13.93
CA ILE A 204 19.55 1.69 13.25
C ILE A 204 19.87 1.87 11.76
N ALA A 205 19.26 2.84 11.09
CA ALA A 205 19.53 3.13 9.68
C ALA A 205 20.99 3.54 9.45
N ASN A 206 21.57 4.35 10.34
CA ASN A 206 22.98 4.75 10.29
C ASN A 206 23.92 3.57 10.53
N LEU A 207 23.65 2.74 11.56
CA LEU A 207 24.43 1.53 11.82
C LEU A 207 24.44 0.58 10.62
N ARG A 208 23.26 0.32 10.04
CA ARG A 208 23.14 -0.49 8.82
C ARG A 208 23.84 0.13 7.61
N ALA A 209 23.91 1.45 7.52
CA ALA A 209 24.66 2.13 6.47
C ALA A 209 26.17 1.91 6.65
N GLN A 210 26.69 2.08 7.86
CA GLN A 210 28.10 1.84 8.17
C GLN A 210 28.50 0.39 7.96
N GLU A 211 27.67 -0.57 8.40
CA GLU A 211 27.89 -2.00 8.17
C GLU A 211 27.95 -2.32 6.66
N ARG A 212 27.03 -1.75 5.87
CA ARG A 212 27.05 -1.89 4.41
C ARG A 212 28.33 -1.32 3.80
N ASP A 213 28.77 -0.14 4.23
CA ASP A 213 29.98 0.50 3.69
C ASP A 213 31.25 -0.31 3.99
N VAL A 214 31.36 -0.85 5.21
CA VAL A 214 32.46 -1.75 5.59
C VAL A 214 32.44 -3.02 4.74
N GLU A 215 31.27 -3.63 4.54
CA GLU A 215 31.13 -4.83 3.74
C GLU A 215 31.48 -4.58 2.26
N ILE A 216 30.98 -3.49 1.67
CA ILE A 216 31.34 -3.09 0.30
C ILE A 216 32.85 -2.87 0.19
N LYS A 217 33.48 -2.22 1.17
CA LYS A 217 34.92 -1.99 1.17
C LYS A 217 35.70 -3.29 1.26
N ASN A 218 35.27 -4.23 2.10
CA ASN A 218 35.88 -5.56 2.21
C ASN A 218 35.76 -6.34 0.89
N GLN A 219 34.59 -6.29 0.25
CA GLN A 219 34.37 -6.93 -1.06
C GLN A 219 35.26 -6.31 -2.14
N ASN A 220 35.38 -4.98 -2.18
CA ASN A 220 36.26 -4.28 -3.12
C ASN A 220 37.73 -4.64 -2.92
N VAL A 221 38.20 -4.71 -1.66
CA VAL A 221 39.59 -5.10 -1.35
C VAL A 221 39.85 -6.55 -1.78
N ARG A 222 38.92 -7.48 -1.48
CA ARG A 222 39.03 -8.88 -1.92
C ARG A 222 39.08 -8.98 -3.45
N ALA A 223 38.17 -8.32 -4.15
CA ALA A 223 38.16 -8.29 -5.60
C ALA A 223 39.48 -7.75 -6.19
N GLN A 224 40.07 -6.71 -5.59
CA GLN A 224 41.38 -6.20 -6.02
C GLN A 224 42.53 -7.19 -5.78
N MET A 225 42.49 -7.92 -4.67
CA MET A 225 43.48 -8.97 -4.39
C MET A 225 43.37 -10.10 -5.42
N ASP A 226 42.15 -10.56 -5.71
CA ASP A 226 41.89 -11.62 -6.68
C ASP A 226 42.35 -11.20 -8.08
N ILE A 227 42.07 -9.95 -8.49
CA ILE A 227 42.55 -9.39 -9.75
C ILE A 227 44.08 -9.46 -9.84
N ARG A 228 44.79 -8.99 -8.81
CA ARG A 228 46.27 -9.03 -8.81
C ARG A 228 46.83 -10.45 -8.83
N GLU A 229 46.18 -11.38 -8.15
CA GLU A 229 46.61 -12.78 -8.15
C GLU A 229 46.43 -13.42 -9.54
N LEU A 230 45.31 -13.13 -10.21
CA LEU A 230 45.06 -13.55 -11.59
C LEU A 230 46.06 -12.93 -12.58
N GLU A 231 46.38 -11.63 -12.43
CA GLU A 231 47.40 -10.95 -13.24
C GLU A 231 48.77 -11.61 -13.10
N ARG A 232 49.22 -11.85 -11.86
CA ARG A 232 50.49 -12.55 -11.60
C ARG A 232 50.51 -13.96 -12.22
N GLY A 233 49.43 -14.73 -12.05
CA GLY A 233 49.31 -16.06 -12.65
C GLY A 233 49.37 -16.03 -14.18
N TYR A 234 48.77 -15.01 -14.79
CA TYR A 234 48.84 -14.78 -16.24
C TYR A 234 50.25 -14.41 -16.70
N GLU A 235 50.94 -13.53 -15.98
CA GLU A 235 52.34 -13.18 -16.24
C GLU A 235 53.27 -14.40 -16.14
N GLU A 236 53.14 -15.21 -15.10
CA GLU A 236 53.88 -16.47 -14.93
C GLU A 236 53.59 -17.45 -16.07
N PHE A 237 52.32 -17.58 -16.48
CA PHE A 237 51.94 -18.41 -17.63
C PHE A 237 52.62 -17.93 -18.91
N LEU A 238 52.59 -16.63 -19.21
CA LEU A 238 53.22 -16.04 -20.40
C LEU A 238 54.74 -16.24 -20.38
N ALA A 239 55.40 -16.00 -19.25
CA ALA A 239 56.85 -16.21 -19.11
C ALA A 239 57.23 -17.68 -19.34
N ASN A 240 56.44 -18.62 -18.79
CA ASN A 240 56.64 -20.05 -19.02
C ASN A 240 56.45 -20.44 -20.49
N GLN A 241 55.43 -19.89 -21.18
CA GLN A 241 55.24 -20.11 -22.61
C GLN A 241 56.44 -19.58 -23.41
N GLN A 242 56.91 -18.36 -23.12
CA GLN A 242 58.09 -17.78 -23.77
C GLN A 242 59.34 -18.63 -23.56
N SER A 243 59.61 -19.10 -22.34
CA SER A 243 60.76 -19.97 -22.05
C SER A 243 60.66 -21.30 -22.80
N ARG A 244 59.48 -21.93 -22.83
CA ARG A 244 59.28 -23.19 -23.58
C ARG A 244 59.50 -23.01 -25.07
N LEU A 245 58.94 -21.94 -25.64
CA LEU A 245 59.15 -21.61 -27.05
C LEU A 245 60.63 -21.34 -27.34
N ALA A 246 61.35 -20.63 -26.47
CA ALA A 246 62.78 -20.40 -26.61
C ALA A 246 63.59 -21.71 -26.56
N ASP A 247 63.27 -22.61 -25.62
CA ASP A 247 63.91 -23.93 -25.53
C ASP A 247 63.64 -24.80 -26.77
N GLU A 248 62.40 -24.79 -27.29
CA GLU A 248 62.02 -25.50 -28.51
C GLU A 248 62.73 -24.95 -29.74
N LEU A 249 62.80 -23.61 -29.87
CA LEU A 249 63.53 -22.94 -30.95
C LEU A 249 65.04 -23.25 -30.90
N ALA A 250 65.66 -23.20 -29.72
CA ALA A 250 67.08 -23.54 -29.53
C ALA A 250 67.39 -25.00 -29.91
N LYS A 251 66.47 -25.94 -29.62
CA LYS A 251 66.60 -27.34 -30.05
C LYS A 251 66.42 -27.52 -31.56
N ALA A 252 65.50 -26.77 -32.17
CA ALA A 252 65.23 -26.85 -33.60
C ALA A 252 66.32 -26.21 -34.47
N PHE A 253 67.00 -25.18 -33.96
CA PHE A 253 68.04 -24.41 -34.67
C PHE A 253 69.31 -24.26 -33.81
N PRO A 254 70.11 -25.33 -33.62
CA PRO A 254 71.22 -25.35 -32.67
C PRO A 254 72.45 -24.50 -33.07
N ASP A 255 72.59 -24.15 -34.35
CA ASP A 255 73.73 -23.39 -34.89
C ASP A 255 73.47 -21.87 -35.03
N MET A 256 72.36 -21.36 -34.47
CA MET A 256 71.96 -19.94 -34.55
C MET A 256 71.74 -19.36 -33.16
N GLU A 257 72.38 -18.23 -32.86
CA GLU A 257 72.39 -17.64 -31.50
C GLU A 257 71.34 -16.55 -31.30
N THR A 258 70.85 -15.91 -32.39
CA THR A 258 69.91 -14.78 -32.28
C THR A 258 68.55 -15.06 -32.91
N VAL A 259 67.49 -14.48 -32.34
CA VAL A 259 66.11 -14.56 -32.87
C VAL A 259 66.02 -14.01 -34.30
N GLU A 260 66.89 -13.07 -34.65
CA GLU A 260 66.96 -12.45 -35.99
C GLU A 260 67.61 -13.38 -37.03
N GLU A 261 68.58 -14.21 -36.64
CA GLU A 261 69.17 -15.25 -37.50
C GLU A 261 68.17 -16.37 -37.78
N ILE A 262 67.46 -16.85 -36.75
CA ILE A 262 66.40 -17.87 -36.90
C ILE A 262 65.28 -17.33 -37.81
N ARG A 263 64.87 -16.07 -37.62
CA ARG A 263 63.88 -15.40 -38.48
C ARG A 263 64.37 -15.28 -39.92
N ALA A 264 65.62 -14.90 -40.16
CA ALA A 264 66.19 -14.81 -41.50
C ALA A 264 66.31 -16.19 -42.19
N HIS A 265 66.55 -17.26 -41.42
CA HIS A 265 66.65 -18.64 -41.94
C HIS A 265 65.28 -19.24 -42.29
N ILE A 266 64.27 -19.08 -41.42
CA ILE A 266 62.88 -19.50 -41.71
C ILE A 266 62.33 -18.77 -42.94
N TRP A 267 62.72 -17.51 -43.16
CA TRP A 267 62.26 -16.68 -44.27
C TRP A 267 62.91 -17.03 -45.62
N LYS A 268 64.06 -17.71 -45.63
CA LYS A 268 64.75 -18.08 -46.87
C LYS A 268 64.14 -19.27 -47.59
N ASP A 269 63.55 -20.24 -46.87
CA ASP A 269 63.31 -21.59 -47.45
C ASP A 269 61.88 -22.17 -47.31
N HIS A 270 60.84 -21.42 -46.90
CA HIS A 270 59.53 -22.06 -46.59
C HIS A 270 58.38 -21.86 -47.62
N PRO A 271 57.74 -22.92 -48.18
CA PRO A 271 56.69 -22.84 -49.22
C PRO A 271 55.26 -22.46 -48.74
N VAL A 272 55.05 -22.23 -47.43
CA VAL A 272 53.71 -22.08 -46.82
C VAL A 272 53.37 -20.61 -46.49
N TRP A 273 54.16 -19.66 -46.97
CA TRP A 273 54.09 -18.23 -46.63
C TRP A 273 52.71 -17.56 -46.85
N GLY A 274 51.89 -18.08 -47.76
CA GLY A 274 50.51 -17.58 -47.97
C GLY A 274 49.51 -17.89 -46.85
N ARG A 275 49.79 -18.87 -45.97
CA ARG A 275 48.89 -19.28 -44.86
C ARG A 275 49.30 -18.72 -43.49
N LEU A 276 50.57 -18.32 -43.33
CA LEU A 276 51.10 -17.80 -42.07
C LEU A 276 50.91 -16.29 -41.92
N THR A 277 50.82 -15.53 -43.02
CA THR A 277 50.43 -14.12 -43.01
C THR A 277 49.06 -13.91 -42.39
N THR A 278 48.11 -14.80 -42.66
CA THR A 278 46.77 -14.75 -42.06
C THR A 278 46.78 -15.01 -40.56
N VAL A 279 47.63 -15.92 -40.07
CA VAL A 279 47.79 -16.19 -38.64
C VAL A 279 48.52 -15.04 -37.95
N TRP A 280 49.56 -14.49 -38.58
CA TRP A 280 50.35 -13.40 -38.03
C TRP A 280 49.59 -12.07 -38.00
N ASP A 281 48.82 -11.77 -39.05
CA ASP A 281 47.89 -10.63 -39.06
C ASP A 281 46.79 -10.80 -38.00
N SER A 282 46.36 -12.04 -37.74
CA SER A 282 45.41 -12.32 -36.66
C SER A 282 46.02 -12.13 -35.27
N VAL A 283 47.28 -12.54 -35.05
CA VAL A 283 48.02 -12.30 -33.80
C VAL A 283 48.26 -10.81 -33.59
N LYS A 284 48.69 -10.09 -34.63
CA LYS A 284 48.93 -8.64 -34.55
C LYS A 284 47.64 -7.85 -34.31
N LYS A 285 46.52 -8.30 -34.91
CA LYS A 285 45.19 -7.73 -34.66
C LYS A 285 44.71 -7.99 -33.23
N LEU A 286 45.00 -9.17 -32.67
CA LEU A 286 44.71 -9.47 -31.26
C LEU A 286 45.57 -8.63 -30.30
N GLU A 287 46.85 -8.41 -30.62
CA GLU A 287 47.72 -7.49 -29.85
C GLU A 287 47.18 -6.05 -29.88
N GLU A 288 46.77 -5.54 -31.05
CA GLU A 288 46.15 -4.22 -31.19
C GLU A 288 44.81 -4.11 -30.43
N GLU A 289 43.96 -5.14 -30.46
CA GLU A 289 42.69 -5.17 -29.70
C GLU A 289 42.92 -5.21 -28.18
N VAL A 290 43.94 -5.92 -27.71
CA VAL A 290 44.35 -5.97 -26.29
C VAL A 290 44.84 -4.61 -25.81
N ASP A 291 45.67 -3.91 -26.60
CA ASP A 291 46.14 -2.57 -26.25
C ASP A 291 45.00 -1.54 -26.26
N LEU A 292 44.03 -1.67 -27.17
CA LEU A 292 42.86 -0.81 -27.22
C LEU A 292 41.93 -1.01 -26.00
N LEU A 293 41.76 -2.25 -25.52
CA LEU A 293 41.03 -2.57 -24.29
C LEU A 293 41.71 -1.98 -23.05
N LYS A 294 43.05 -2.06 -22.96
CA LYS A 294 43.83 -1.45 -21.87
C LYS A 294 43.72 0.08 -21.85
N SER A 295 43.60 0.73 -23.01
CA SER A 295 43.40 2.19 -23.08
C SER A 295 42.01 2.66 -22.66
N LYS A 296 40.97 1.82 -22.85
CA LYS A 296 39.58 2.14 -22.48
C LYS A 296 39.28 1.95 -21.00
N ASN A 297 40.05 1.09 -20.33
CA ASN A 297 40.04 0.92 -18.87
C ASN A 297 41.46 1.20 -18.35
N PRO A 298 41.88 2.48 -18.28
CA PRO A 298 43.16 2.79 -17.67
C PRO A 298 43.13 2.30 -16.20
N PRO A 299 44.23 1.75 -15.68
CA PRO A 299 44.32 1.42 -14.26
C PRO A 299 44.05 2.71 -13.47
N ASN A 300 43.03 2.68 -12.61
CA ASN A 300 42.64 3.80 -11.75
C ASN A 300 43.89 4.37 -11.05
N SER A 301 44.23 5.62 -11.38
CA SER A 301 45.13 6.49 -10.61
C SER A 301 44.45 6.97 -9.33
#